data_AF-A0A1I8CI21-F1
#
_entry.id   AF-A0A1I8CI21-F1
#
_cell.length_a   1.000
_cell.length_b   1.000
_cell.length_c   1.000
_cell.angle_alpha   90.00
_cell.angle_beta   90.00
_cell.angle_gamma   90.00
#
_symmetry.space_group_name_H-M   'P 1'
#
loop_
_entity.id
_entity.type
_entity.pdbx_description
1 polymer ?
#
loop_
_entity_poly.entity_id
_entity_poly.type
_entity_poly.pdbx_seq_one_letter_code
_entity_poly.pdbx_strand_id
1 'polypeptide(L)'
;MGDKFKLSNYDCLQHLKDKIVCSGCNKKRLYFCYDCHGYVGDVERMVPKVQLPVKVDIIKHPRERNGKSTAIHCKLLAGGDTRIFEPLHCPDYNEELKNGGNIVIVFPSKRAIPINEYVEKHGKIDKLVFLDSTWLQVGSLRNIKQLNKVPHVSMKQYKTDYWRSQHNYSDEFLATIEAIYYANKEVWQAQHIDQTYEGHLDDLLFWFYYFRSMVDDSFYPENRKKPNDKKMIDGEPTPPVPTTLPVRKNISFESGIMSSQIDNLPTIQVNTHRSLSKHNSVEGRRARLNMPLMYRMYESQSDEIRGTVSGAATPDFHPEEVAKILRKALVGITTDDKSIIHSIFCHTNYQRQQICKAYESMYQRDLITDIQEEIGGFFMDLCIALLKPTHVYSTNLLVDSFSNKAEDKMVSVEIACTTTNSQLNVIQDTYTFVTKRNLEKDLGLKVEGLFGQFLKALYYKQRDDEDFINSDTVSENLRIMTDNNNFFDEIGRSVDLFTRFFVQPSFATIREMIDTYDLKKENGKEFEALVRKTKNMHPDIRSMILLIIKISRNIQLYFADRLHEAISGSRADHFAIIRIVVMRSEIDLQDIVEEYTRKYNQSPMLWLQKTCSGDYFRLLSVMLNVGSN
;
A
#
# COMPACT_ATOMS: atom_id res chain seq x y z
N MET A 1 -10.59 27.84 23.42
CA MET A 1 -9.69 28.93 23.02
C MET A 1 -8.57 28.97 24.05
N GLY A 2 -7.55 28.14 23.84
CA GLY A 2 -6.42 27.97 24.74
C GLY A 2 -5.33 29.01 24.48
N ASP A 3 -4.38 29.14 25.41
CA ASP A 3 -3.30 30.11 25.45
C ASP A 3 -2.76 30.49 24.07
N LYS A 4 -2.82 31.79 23.73
CA LYS A 4 -2.30 32.31 22.47
C LYS A 4 -0.77 32.22 22.52
N PHE A 5 -0.19 31.25 21.80
CA PHE A 5 1.27 31.10 21.68
C PHE A 5 1.92 32.42 21.25
N LYS A 6 3.07 32.76 21.86
CA LYS A 6 3.85 33.96 21.52
C LYS A 6 4.78 33.68 20.35
N LEU A 7 4.22 33.56 19.15
CA LEU A 7 4.97 33.27 17.93
C LEU A 7 5.55 34.55 17.29
N SER A 8 6.76 34.43 16.75
CA SER A 8 7.36 35.37 15.82
C SER A 8 6.50 35.52 14.56
N ASN A 9 6.50 36.72 13.98
CA ASN A 9 5.75 37.01 12.76
C ASN A 9 6.32 36.26 11.55
N TYR A 10 5.45 35.65 10.75
CA TYR A 10 5.80 34.87 9.56
C TYR A 10 5.29 35.48 8.23
N ASP A 11 4.81 36.72 8.23
CA ASP A 11 4.28 37.40 7.04
C ASP A 11 5.36 37.57 5.96
N CYS A 12 6.62 37.74 6.38
CA CYS A 12 7.77 37.83 5.49
C CYS A 12 7.89 36.61 4.55
N LEU A 13 7.44 35.43 4.98
CA LEU A 13 7.50 34.20 4.19
C LEU A 13 6.43 34.13 3.09
N GLN A 14 5.31 34.87 3.23
CA GLN A 14 4.19 34.82 2.27
C GLN A 14 4.57 35.35 0.88
N HIS A 15 5.63 36.14 0.79
CA HIS A 15 6.15 36.68 -0.48
C HIS A 15 7.02 35.68 -1.25
N LEU A 16 7.43 34.57 -0.64
CA LEU A 16 8.25 33.55 -1.28
C LEU A 16 7.37 32.66 -2.18
N LYS A 17 7.59 32.71 -3.50
CA LYS A 17 6.82 31.93 -4.48
C LYS A 17 7.66 30.93 -5.27
N ASP A 18 8.95 31.21 -5.44
CA ASP A 18 9.82 30.42 -6.30
C ASP A 18 10.60 29.37 -5.51
N LYS A 19 10.60 28.13 -6.01
CA LYS A 19 11.41 27.05 -5.44
C LYS A 19 12.89 27.26 -5.80
N ILE A 20 13.75 27.28 -4.78
CA ILE A 20 15.21 27.39 -4.88
C ILE A 20 15.84 25.99 -4.89
N VAL A 21 16.91 25.80 -5.67
CA VAL A 21 17.67 24.54 -5.69
C VAL A 21 18.47 24.40 -4.40
N CYS A 22 18.26 23.31 -3.67
CA CYS A 22 19.06 22.99 -2.49
C CYS A 22 20.50 22.64 -2.88
N SER A 23 21.48 23.28 -2.23
CA SER A 23 22.91 23.04 -2.47
C SER A 23 23.39 21.63 -2.09
N GLY A 24 22.68 20.94 -1.19
CA GLY A 24 23.06 19.60 -0.72
C GLY A 24 22.58 18.46 -1.62
N CYS A 25 21.32 18.52 -2.09
CA CYS A 25 20.71 17.42 -2.86
C CYS A 25 20.23 17.81 -4.26
N ASN A 26 20.44 19.06 -4.69
CA ASN A 26 19.99 19.61 -5.97
C ASN A 26 18.47 19.59 -6.22
N LYS A 27 17.66 19.23 -5.22
CA LYS A 27 16.20 19.27 -5.33
C LYS A 27 15.68 20.68 -5.09
N LYS A 28 14.62 21.06 -5.80
CA LYS A 28 13.96 22.36 -5.64
C LYS A 28 13.08 22.37 -4.38
N ARG A 29 13.21 23.41 -3.56
CA ARG A 29 12.53 23.59 -2.26
C ARG A 29 12.11 25.04 -2.10
N LEU A 30 11.01 25.29 -1.38
CA LEU A 30 10.54 26.67 -1.16
C LEU A 30 11.16 27.31 0.09
N TYR A 31 11.05 26.64 1.24
CA TYR A 31 11.50 27.18 2.53
C TYR A 31 12.78 26.51 3.05
N PHE A 32 12.77 25.18 3.05
CA PHE A 32 13.86 24.36 3.56
C PHE A 32 13.89 23.01 2.85
N CYS A 33 15.07 22.41 2.84
CA CYS A 33 15.28 21.06 2.34
C CYS A 33 15.03 20.05 3.43
N TYR A 34 14.01 19.22 3.25
CA TYR A 34 13.68 18.16 4.17
C TYR A 34 14.59 16.92 4.10
N ASP A 35 15.41 16.81 3.05
CA ASP A 35 16.41 15.73 2.94
C ASP A 35 17.76 16.14 3.53
N CYS A 36 18.13 17.42 3.40
CA CYS A 36 19.39 17.97 3.91
C CYS A 36 19.24 18.66 5.28
N HIS A 37 18.02 18.74 5.81
CA HIS A 37 17.69 19.34 7.10
C HIS A 37 18.19 20.80 7.27
N GLY A 38 18.05 21.61 6.22
CA GLY A 38 18.53 23.01 6.22
C GLY A 38 17.69 23.94 5.37
N TYR A 39 17.76 25.24 5.65
CA TYR A 39 17.05 26.27 4.89
C TYR A 39 17.59 26.41 3.46
N VAL A 40 16.76 26.92 2.54
CA VAL A 40 17.18 27.30 1.19
C VAL A 40 17.03 28.81 1.00
N GLY A 41 17.91 29.41 0.18
CA GLY A 41 17.94 30.86 -0.01
C GLY A 41 18.20 31.61 1.31
N ASP A 42 17.53 32.76 1.48
CA ASP A 42 17.69 33.62 2.66
C ASP A 42 16.71 33.28 3.81
N VAL A 43 15.98 32.17 3.72
CA VAL A 43 14.91 31.82 4.67
C VAL A 43 15.42 31.72 6.11
N GLU A 44 16.66 31.28 6.34
CA GLU A 44 17.25 31.21 7.68
C GLU A 44 17.25 32.56 8.41
N ARG A 45 17.37 33.67 7.67
CA ARG A 45 17.38 35.03 8.25
C ARG A 45 15.97 35.54 8.61
N MET A 46 14.93 34.86 8.14
CA MET A 46 13.53 35.28 8.24
C MET A 46 12.78 34.58 9.39
N VAL A 47 13.44 33.65 10.08
CA VAL A 47 12.80 32.73 11.04
C VAL A 47 13.51 32.73 12.39
N PRO A 48 12.80 32.43 13.48
CA PRO A 48 13.39 32.45 14.82
C PRO A 48 14.36 31.27 15.03
N LYS A 49 15.23 31.42 16.03
CA LYS A 49 16.03 30.33 16.59
C LYS A 49 15.59 30.07 18.02
N VAL A 50 15.45 28.80 18.38
CA VAL A 50 14.99 28.34 19.68
C VAL A 50 16.09 27.53 20.34
N GLN A 51 16.37 27.80 21.60
CA GLN A 51 17.25 26.98 22.42
C GLN A 51 16.40 26.08 23.30
N LEU A 52 16.68 24.77 23.27
CA LEU A 52 15.90 23.80 24.04
C LEU A 52 16.49 23.64 25.45
N PRO A 53 15.64 23.41 26.48
CA PRO A 53 16.11 23.13 27.83
C PRO A 53 16.85 21.78 27.92
N VAL A 54 16.56 20.86 26.99
CA VAL A 54 17.09 19.49 26.94
C VAL A 54 17.40 19.09 25.50
N LYS A 55 18.43 18.27 25.30
CA LYS A 55 18.78 17.74 23.97
C LYS A 55 17.66 16.84 23.45
N VAL A 56 17.39 16.89 22.15
CA VAL A 56 16.32 16.12 21.50
C VAL A 56 16.91 15.24 20.41
N ASP A 57 16.70 13.94 20.52
CA ASP A 57 16.96 13.00 19.43
C ASP A 57 15.62 12.49 18.87
N ILE A 58 15.50 12.50 17.54
CA ILE A 58 14.30 12.02 16.84
C ILE A 58 14.69 10.83 15.99
N ILE A 59 14.04 9.68 16.21
CA ILE A 59 14.22 8.48 15.41
C ILE A 59 13.07 8.39 14.42
N LYS A 60 13.39 8.51 13.14
CA LYS A 60 12.42 8.62 12.06
C LYS A 60 12.13 7.27 11.42
N HIS A 61 10.85 6.94 11.22
CA HIS A 61 10.49 5.72 10.52
C HIS A 61 10.84 5.79 9.02
N PRO A 62 11.42 4.75 8.39
CA PRO A 62 11.89 4.81 7.01
C PRO A 62 10.78 5.03 5.97
N ARG A 63 9.53 4.74 6.32
CA ARG A 63 8.36 4.98 5.45
C ARG A 63 7.70 6.34 5.69
N GLU A 64 8.14 7.07 6.72
CA GLU A 64 7.60 8.39 7.02
C GLU A 64 8.24 9.42 6.08
N ARG A 65 7.42 10.22 5.40
CA ARG A 65 7.91 11.16 4.40
C ARG A 65 8.63 12.34 5.03
N ASN A 66 9.82 12.64 4.54
CA ASN A 66 10.58 13.81 4.98
C ASN A 66 9.78 15.11 4.79
N GLY A 67 9.14 15.31 3.63
CA GLY A 67 8.35 16.52 3.34
C GLY A 67 7.03 16.64 4.10
N LYS A 68 6.54 15.57 4.76
CA LYS A 68 5.31 15.60 5.56
C LYS A 68 5.55 15.56 7.06
N SER A 69 6.75 15.18 7.50
CA SER A 69 7.12 15.09 8.90
C SER A 69 7.29 16.48 9.51
N THR A 70 6.69 16.69 10.69
CA THR A 70 6.89 17.91 11.47
C THR A 70 8.14 17.85 12.34
N ALA A 71 8.80 16.68 12.46
CA ALA A 71 10.04 16.52 13.22
C ALA A 71 11.15 17.47 12.78
N ILE A 72 11.23 17.74 11.47
CA ILE A 72 12.23 18.63 10.92
C ILE A 72 12.11 20.07 11.42
N HIS A 73 10.91 20.51 11.81
CA HIS A 73 10.71 21.86 12.34
C HIS A 73 11.60 22.09 13.57
N CYS A 74 11.71 21.07 14.45
CA CYS A 74 12.59 21.11 15.61
C CYS A 74 14.06 21.23 15.17
N LYS A 75 14.50 20.44 14.18
CA LYS A 75 15.87 20.51 13.67
C LYS A 75 16.23 21.86 13.03
N LEU A 76 15.27 22.51 12.39
CA LEU A 76 15.44 23.80 11.74
C LEU A 76 15.48 24.97 12.73
N LEU A 77 14.64 24.92 13.77
CA LEU A 77 14.50 26.00 14.75
C LEU A 77 15.50 25.85 15.91
N ALA A 78 15.83 24.61 16.30
CA ALA A 78 16.69 24.27 17.44
C ALA A 78 17.88 23.37 17.03
N GLY A 79 18.51 23.68 15.89
CA GLY A 79 19.50 22.80 15.25
C GLY A 79 20.72 22.41 16.09
N GLY A 80 21.11 23.21 17.09
CA GLY A 80 22.19 22.93 18.03
C GLY A 80 21.82 21.94 19.14
N ASP A 81 20.52 21.73 19.37
CA ASP A 81 19.99 20.86 20.42
C ASP A 81 19.29 19.61 19.85
N THR A 82 19.08 19.53 18.54
CA THR A 82 18.30 18.47 17.89
C THR A 82 19.12 17.61 16.94
N ARG A 83 18.93 16.28 16.97
CA ARG A 83 19.43 15.33 15.97
C ARG A 83 18.30 14.45 15.44
N ILE A 84 18.41 14.05 14.17
CA ILE A 84 17.45 13.15 13.52
C ILE A 84 18.22 11.93 13.02
N PHE A 85 17.71 10.74 13.32
CA PHE A 85 18.32 9.45 12.97
C PHE A 85 17.36 8.55 12.23
N GLU A 86 17.90 7.76 11.30
CA GLU A 86 17.25 6.54 10.84
C GLU A 86 17.42 5.41 11.87
N PRO A 87 16.52 4.42 11.93
CA PRO A 87 16.53 3.40 12.98
C PRO A 87 17.84 2.61 13.04
N LEU A 88 18.44 2.30 11.89
CA LEU A 88 19.70 1.54 11.81
C LEU A 88 20.93 2.34 12.25
N HIS A 89 20.82 3.67 12.27
CA HIS A 89 21.94 4.59 12.49
C HIS A 89 21.78 5.41 13.79
N CYS A 90 20.78 5.10 14.61
CA CYS A 90 20.58 5.79 15.88
C CYS A 90 21.65 5.36 16.93
N PRO A 91 22.00 6.26 17.87
CA PRO A 91 22.92 5.94 18.97
C PRO A 91 22.47 4.73 19.80
N ASP A 92 23.41 4.04 20.43
CA ASP A 92 23.06 3.04 21.44
C ASP A 92 22.80 3.72 22.79
N TYR A 93 21.54 4.10 23.01
CA TYR A 93 21.12 4.76 24.24
C TYR A 93 21.25 3.86 25.48
N ASN A 94 21.30 2.53 25.31
CA ASN A 94 21.54 1.64 26.44
C ASN A 94 22.96 1.83 27.01
N GLU A 95 23.94 2.09 26.15
CA GLU A 95 25.32 2.38 26.57
C GLU A 95 25.41 3.78 27.20
N GLU A 96 24.71 4.77 26.65
CA GLU A 96 24.68 6.10 27.25
C GLU A 96 24.09 6.09 28.67
N LEU A 97 23.04 5.29 28.92
CA LEU A 97 22.48 5.07 30.26
C LEU A 97 23.49 4.41 31.21
N LYS A 98 24.25 3.42 30.75
CA LYS A 98 25.30 2.77 31.56
C LYS A 98 26.40 3.75 31.96
N ASN A 99 26.69 4.72 31.10
CA ASN A 99 27.68 5.77 31.35
C ASN A 99 27.13 6.91 32.22
N GLY A 100 25.93 6.76 32.79
CA GLY A 100 25.34 7.70 33.75
C GLY A 100 24.49 8.80 33.12
N GLY A 101 24.19 8.76 31.81
CA GLY A 101 23.28 9.71 31.18
C GLY A 101 21.84 9.52 31.62
N ASN A 102 21.09 10.60 31.81
CA ASN A 102 19.66 10.57 32.10
C ASN A 102 18.83 10.81 30.82
N ILE A 103 18.43 9.71 30.18
CA ILE A 103 17.82 9.70 28.85
C ILE A 103 16.45 9.02 28.95
N VAL A 104 15.43 9.64 28.35
CA VAL A 104 14.06 9.12 28.38
C VAL A 104 13.44 9.11 26.98
N ILE A 105 12.54 8.17 26.74
CA ILE A 105 11.68 8.16 25.54
C ILE A 105 10.34 8.79 25.91
N VAL A 106 9.90 9.80 25.15
CA VAL A 106 8.57 10.38 25.31
C VAL A 106 7.57 9.50 24.56
N PHE A 107 6.91 8.59 25.27
CA PHE A 107 5.96 7.65 24.66
C PHE A 107 4.91 7.16 25.68
N PRO A 108 3.61 7.31 25.37
CA PRO A 108 2.55 6.85 26.26
C PRO A 108 2.53 5.32 26.29
N SER A 109 2.95 4.74 27.40
CA SER A 109 2.91 3.28 27.64
C SER A 109 2.50 2.99 29.06
N LYS A 110 2.08 1.75 29.35
CA LYS A 110 1.70 1.33 30.71
C LYS A 110 2.80 1.50 31.76
N ARG A 111 4.05 1.57 31.32
CA ARG A 111 5.24 1.75 32.17
C ARG A 111 5.75 3.20 32.17
N ALA A 112 5.08 4.11 31.47
CA ALA A 112 5.52 5.49 31.37
C ALA A 112 5.21 6.24 32.67
N ILE A 113 6.17 7.02 33.15
CA ILE A 113 6.03 7.89 34.33
C ILE A 113 5.82 9.32 33.84
N PRO A 114 4.90 10.11 34.41
CA PRO A 114 4.75 11.53 34.09
C PRO A 114 6.08 12.29 34.19
N ILE A 115 6.36 13.19 33.24
CA ILE A 115 7.65 13.91 33.17
C ILE A 115 8.01 14.60 34.49
N ASN A 116 7.04 15.25 35.15
CA ASN A 116 7.26 15.93 36.42
C ASN A 116 7.67 14.96 37.54
N GLU A 117 6.98 13.83 37.68
CA GLU A 117 7.31 12.79 38.67
C GLU A 117 8.67 12.15 38.37
N TYR A 118 8.98 11.94 37.09
CA TYR A 118 10.28 11.42 36.68
C TYR A 118 11.42 12.36 37.08
N VAL A 119 11.28 13.66 36.81
CA VAL A 119 12.30 14.67 37.18
C VAL A 119 12.46 14.77 38.70
N GLU A 120 11.37 14.70 39.47
CA GLU A 120 11.42 14.71 40.93
C GLU A 120 12.22 13.52 41.48
N LYS A 121 12.01 12.33 40.90
CA LYS A 121 12.62 11.08 41.38
C LYS A 121 14.04 10.83 40.87
N HIS A 122 14.32 11.22 39.62
CA HIS A 122 15.54 10.87 38.90
C HIS A 122 16.42 12.08 38.57
N GLY A 123 15.98 13.30 38.90
CA GLY A 123 16.70 14.53 38.64
C GLY A 123 16.60 15.01 37.20
N LYS A 124 17.51 15.92 36.82
CA LYS A 124 17.53 16.58 35.52
C LYS A 124 17.66 15.56 34.39
N ILE A 125 16.77 15.66 33.39
CA ILE A 125 16.85 14.89 32.14
C ILE A 125 17.88 15.54 31.20
N ASP A 126 18.82 14.75 30.69
CA ASP A 126 19.85 15.21 29.75
C ASP A 126 19.36 15.19 28.30
N LYS A 127 18.47 14.23 27.98
CA LYS A 127 17.99 14.01 26.61
C LYS A 127 16.60 13.40 26.53
N LEU A 128 15.78 13.93 25.63
CA LEU A 128 14.50 13.39 25.22
C LEU A 128 14.63 12.67 23.86
N VAL A 129 14.11 11.45 23.77
CA VAL A 129 14.04 10.69 22.52
C VAL A 129 12.60 10.60 22.03
N PHE A 130 12.36 10.96 20.77
CA PHE A 130 11.05 10.90 20.11
C PHE A 130 11.06 9.91 18.94
N LEU A 131 9.92 9.29 18.67
CA LEU A 131 9.71 8.37 17.55
C LEU A 131 8.82 9.05 16.50
N ASP A 132 9.40 9.45 15.36
CA ASP A 132 8.68 10.13 14.26
C ASP A 132 8.08 9.10 13.29
N SER A 133 6.79 8.81 13.46
CA SER A 133 6.00 7.93 12.59
C SER A 133 4.51 8.18 12.73
N THR A 134 3.69 7.64 11.81
CA THR A 134 2.26 7.45 12.10
C THR A 134 2.05 6.50 13.29
N TRP A 135 0.91 6.59 13.96
CA TRP A 135 0.63 5.77 15.15
C TRP A 135 0.52 4.28 14.81
N LEU A 136 0.10 3.93 13.59
CA LEU A 136 0.09 2.54 13.09
C LEU A 136 1.51 1.98 12.89
N GLN A 137 2.49 2.82 12.58
CA GLN A 137 3.86 2.40 12.27
C GLN A 137 4.77 2.37 13.49
N VAL A 138 4.43 3.07 14.58
CA VAL A 138 5.32 3.29 15.74
C VAL A 138 5.79 1.99 16.42
N GLY A 139 5.01 0.91 16.30
CA GLY A 139 5.38 -0.40 16.85
C GLY A 139 6.71 -0.94 16.33
N SER A 140 7.09 -0.64 15.07
CA SER A 140 8.39 -1.06 14.52
C SER A 140 9.55 -0.32 15.15
N LEU A 141 9.38 0.98 15.46
CA LEU A 141 10.40 1.81 16.09
C LEU A 141 10.62 1.47 17.57
N ARG A 142 9.56 1.07 18.27
CA ARG A 142 9.64 0.67 19.69
C ARG A 142 10.54 -0.53 19.94
N ASN A 143 10.69 -1.40 18.95
CA ASN A 143 11.44 -2.66 19.08
C ASN A 143 12.92 -2.53 18.65
N ILE A 144 13.40 -1.31 18.44
CA ILE A 144 14.81 -1.05 18.14
C ILE A 144 15.66 -1.42 19.36
N LYS A 145 16.67 -2.27 19.16
CA LYS A 145 17.49 -2.83 20.25
C LYS A 145 18.19 -1.75 21.09
N GLN A 146 18.58 -0.65 20.45
CA GLN A 146 19.24 0.52 21.04
C GLN A 146 18.37 1.25 22.08
N LEU A 147 17.06 0.97 22.14
CA LEU A 147 16.10 1.65 23.02
C LEU A 147 15.59 0.77 24.18
N ASN A 148 15.88 -0.53 24.17
CA ASN A 148 15.16 -1.51 25.01
C ASN A 148 15.27 -1.27 26.53
N LYS A 149 16.32 -0.59 27.01
CA LYS A 149 16.50 -0.28 28.44
C LYS A 149 16.14 1.16 28.80
N VAL A 150 15.74 1.97 27.82
CA VAL A 150 15.48 3.39 28.04
C VAL A 150 14.10 3.58 28.69
N PRO A 151 14.00 4.31 29.81
CA PRO A 151 12.73 4.54 30.48
C PRO A 151 11.78 5.37 29.61
N HIS A 152 10.49 5.10 29.75
CA HIS A 152 9.44 5.87 29.08
C HIS A 152 8.87 6.93 30.01
N VAL A 153 8.62 8.12 29.48
CA VAL A 153 7.88 9.18 30.15
C VAL A 153 6.63 9.57 29.37
N SER A 154 5.61 10.02 30.10
CA SER A 154 4.36 10.53 29.54
C SER A 154 4.21 12.03 29.83
N MET A 155 3.51 12.71 28.93
CA MET A 155 3.10 14.09 29.09
C MET A 155 1.65 14.15 29.60
N LYS A 156 1.21 15.35 30.00
CA LYS A 156 -0.22 15.63 30.14
C LYS A 156 -0.95 15.48 28.80
N GLN A 157 -2.27 15.35 28.85
CA GLN A 157 -3.09 15.33 27.63
C GLN A 157 -3.19 16.75 27.06
N TYR A 158 -2.86 16.88 25.78
CA TYR A 158 -2.98 18.12 25.02
C TYR A 158 -3.78 17.87 23.76
N LYS A 159 -4.40 18.93 23.23
CA LYS A 159 -5.14 18.86 21.97
C LYS A 159 -4.28 19.36 20.83
N THR A 160 -4.29 18.60 19.74
CA THR A 160 -3.55 18.92 18.51
C THR A 160 -4.31 19.93 17.66
N ASP A 161 -3.57 20.88 17.09
CA ASP A 161 -4.05 21.74 15.99
C ASP A 161 -3.60 21.18 14.62
N TYR A 162 -3.10 19.94 14.58
CA TYR A 162 -2.57 19.32 13.37
C TYR A 162 -3.66 19.04 12.34
N TRP A 163 -3.44 19.53 11.12
CA TRP A 163 -4.44 19.53 10.05
C TRP A 163 -4.49 18.24 9.23
N ARG A 164 -3.51 17.34 9.42
CA ARG A 164 -3.51 16.01 8.80
C ARG A 164 -3.90 14.96 9.85
N SER A 165 -5.12 15.05 10.35
CA SER A 165 -5.62 14.15 11.39
C SER A 165 -5.62 12.70 10.92
N GLN A 166 -5.26 11.78 11.82
CA GLN A 166 -5.28 10.35 11.53
C GLN A 166 -6.70 9.82 11.76
N HIS A 167 -7.30 9.20 10.74
CA HIS A 167 -8.60 8.54 10.87
C HIS A 167 -8.58 7.54 12.06
N ASN A 168 -9.62 7.58 12.89
CA ASN A 168 -9.82 6.75 14.10
C ASN A 168 -9.00 7.13 15.35
N TYR A 169 -8.30 8.27 15.34
CA TYR A 169 -7.60 8.79 16.53
C TYR A 169 -8.26 10.09 17.01
N SER A 170 -8.27 10.32 18.33
CA SER A 170 -8.82 11.54 18.94
C SER A 170 -7.92 12.77 18.67
N ASP A 171 -8.40 13.95 19.05
CA ASP A 171 -7.63 15.19 19.01
C ASP A 171 -6.47 15.24 20.03
N GLU A 172 -6.22 14.16 20.77
CA GLU A 172 -5.12 14.03 21.72
C GLU A 172 -3.82 13.48 21.10
N PHE A 173 -3.89 13.04 19.84
CA PHE A 173 -2.77 12.43 19.13
C PHE A 173 -1.95 13.50 18.41
N LEU A 174 -1.04 14.11 19.16
CA LEU A 174 -0.16 15.21 18.75
C LEU A 174 0.70 14.89 17.52
N ALA A 175 1.00 15.92 16.71
CA ALA A 175 2.11 15.88 15.77
C ALA A 175 3.45 15.81 16.50
N THR A 176 4.50 15.29 15.84
CA THR A 176 5.83 15.14 16.43
C THR A 176 6.36 16.45 17.02
N ILE A 177 6.20 17.58 16.31
CA ILE A 177 6.65 18.89 16.81
C ILE A 177 5.88 19.38 18.05
N GLU A 178 4.57 19.12 18.12
CA GLU A 178 3.75 19.47 19.28
C GLU A 178 4.16 18.63 20.49
N ALA A 179 4.40 17.33 20.30
CA ALA A 179 4.92 16.46 21.35
C ALA A 179 6.28 16.94 21.86
N ILE A 180 7.18 17.37 20.97
CA ILE A 180 8.48 17.93 21.37
C ILE A 180 8.29 19.23 22.17
N TYR A 181 7.42 20.13 21.72
CA TYR A 181 7.12 21.38 22.42
C TYR A 181 6.57 21.13 23.83
N TYR A 182 5.52 20.32 23.96
CA TYR A 182 4.89 20.08 25.26
C TYR A 182 5.80 19.33 26.23
N ALA A 183 6.58 18.36 25.75
CA ALA A 183 7.56 17.66 26.58
C ALA A 183 8.64 18.62 27.11
N ASN A 184 9.23 19.46 26.24
CA ASN A 184 10.24 20.43 26.67
C ASN A 184 9.66 21.48 27.62
N LYS A 185 8.41 21.92 27.40
CA LYS A 185 7.69 22.82 28.30
C LYS A 185 7.50 22.17 29.68
N GLU A 186 7.05 20.93 29.74
CA GLU A 186 6.88 20.20 31.01
C GLU A 186 8.21 19.97 31.72
N VAL A 187 9.28 19.62 30.99
CA VAL A 187 10.62 19.49 31.58
C VAL A 187 11.11 20.82 32.15
N TRP A 188 10.93 21.92 31.41
CA TRP A 188 11.31 23.25 31.90
C TRP A 188 10.54 23.61 33.18
N GLN A 189 9.23 23.37 33.21
CA GLN A 189 8.37 23.62 34.38
C GLN A 189 8.78 22.76 35.58
N ALA A 190 9.10 21.48 35.36
CA ALA A 190 9.58 20.60 36.42
C ALA A 190 10.92 21.03 37.01
N GLN A 191 11.75 21.74 36.23
CA GLN A 191 13.04 22.26 36.68
C GLN A 191 12.96 23.68 37.27
N HIS A 192 11.86 24.40 37.06
CA HIS A 192 11.66 25.79 37.47
C HIS A 192 10.30 25.98 38.15
N ILE A 193 10.05 25.23 39.22
CA ILE A 193 8.78 25.20 39.96
C ILE A 193 8.36 26.60 40.43
N ASP A 194 9.34 27.46 40.75
CA ASP A 194 9.11 28.82 41.24
C ASP A 194 8.98 29.88 40.14
N GLN A 195 9.07 29.51 38.85
CA GLN A 195 8.99 30.45 37.73
C GLN A 195 7.73 30.21 36.87
N THR A 196 7.15 31.31 36.38
CA THR A 196 6.04 31.24 35.43
C THR A 196 6.56 31.03 34.01
N TYR A 197 5.98 30.08 33.27
CA TYR A 197 6.35 29.85 31.86
C TYR A 197 5.86 31.00 30.98
N GLU A 198 6.78 31.77 30.39
CA GLU A 198 6.45 32.97 29.61
C GLU A 198 6.38 32.77 28.09
N GLY A 199 6.47 31.54 27.58
CA GLY A 199 6.35 31.25 26.15
C GLY A 199 7.67 31.22 25.36
N HIS A 200 8.82 31.12 26.02
CA HIS A 200 10.13 31.15 25.36
C HIS A 200 10.40 29.95 24.42
N LEU A 201 9.60 28.87 24.47
CA LEU A 201 9.66 27.76 23.52
C LEU A 201 8.58 27.83 22.44
N ASP A 202 7.69 28.83 22.47
CA ASP A 202 6.51 28.88 21.60
C ASP A 202 6.92 28.92 20.11
N ASP A 203 8.01 29.61 19.80
CA ASP A 203 8.60 29.66 18.45
C ASP A 203 9.05 28.29 17.91
N LEU A 204 9.11 27.25 18.74
CA LEU A 204 9.32 25.87 18.25
C LEU A 204 8.15 25.41 17.36
N LEU A 205 6.96 26.01 17.55
CA LEU A 205 5.76 25.79 16.75
C LEU A 205 5.64 26.77 15.57
N PHE A 206 6.64 27.61 15.30
CA PHE A 206 6.60 28.63 14.22
C PHE A 206 6.22 28.02 12.86
N TRP A 207 6.96 27.02 12.39
CA TRP A 207 6.67 26.36 11.11
C TRP A 207 5.33 25.60 11.13
N PHE A 208 4.95 25.04 12.28
CA PHE A 208 3.69 24.34 12.43
C PHE A 208 2.49 25.28 12.21
N TYR A 209 2.47 26.43 12.89
CA TYR A 209 1.39 27.39 12.74
C TYR A 209 1.45 28.19 11.44
N TYR A 210 2.64 28.45 10.89
CA TYR A 210 2.77 28.99 9.55
C TYR A 210 2.06 28.11 8.52
N PHE A 211 2.36 26.80 8.49
CA PHE A 211 1.70 25.88 7.57
C PHE A 211 0.22 25.68 7.91
N ARG A 212 -0.15 25.63 9.19
CA ARG A 212 -1.56 25.56 9.62
C ARG A 212 -2.38 26.75 9.09
N SER A 213 -1.79 27.95 9.06
CA SER A 213 -2.45 29.17 8.57
C SER A 213 -2.78 29.14 7.08
N MET A 214 -2.12 28.27 6.31
CA MET A 214 -2.37 28.09 4.87
C MET A 214 -3.40 27.01 4.55
N VAL A 215 -3.90 26.30 5.57
CA VAL A 215 -4.87 25.23 5.39
C VAL A 215 -6.27 25.81 5.49
N ASP A 216 -7.06 25.63 4.45
CA ASP A 216 -8.47 26.02 4.43
C ASP A 216 -9.28 25.13 5.39
N ASP A 217 -10.03 25.77 6.30
CA ASP A 217 -10.88 25.07 7.26
C ASP A 217 -12.06 24.33 6.57
N SER A 218 -12.38 24.65 5.30
CA SER A 218 -13.39 23.94 4.50
C SER A 218 -13.00 22.49 4.14
N PHE A 219 -11.71 22.14 4.21
CA PHE A 219 -11.23 20.78 3.97
C PHE A 219 -11.49 19.81 5.14
N TYR A 220 -11.98 20.30 6.28
CA TYR A 220 -12.37 19.49 7.42
C TYR A 220 -13.79 18.94 7.23
N PRO A 221 -14.01 17.62 7.09
CA PRO A 221 -15.36 17.08 7.09
C PRO A 221 -16.05 17.36 8.43
N GLU A 222 -17.29 17.87 8.38
CA GLU A 222 -18.15 18.19 9.55
C GLU A 222 -18.37 16.99 10.51
N ASN A 223 -18.01 15.78 10.11
CA ASN A 223 -18.17 14.57 10.92
C ASN A 223 -16.99 14.34 11.87
N ARG A 224 -16.76 15.28 12.79
CA ARG A 224 -16.27 14.92 14.14
C ARG A 224 -17.42 14.24 14.89
N LYS A 225 -17.87 13.06 14.44
CA LYS A 225 -18.69 12.21 15.32
C LYS A 225 -17.77 11.86 16.49
N LYS A 226 -18.09 12.39 17.67
CA LYS A 226 -17.52 11.96 18.95
C LYS A 226 -17.43 10.43 18.91
N PRO A 227 -16.30 9.81 19.29
CA PRO A 227 -16.32 8.38 19.56
C PRO A 227 -17.52 8.13 20.46
N ASN A 228 -18.44 7.26 20.04
CA ASN A 228 -19.52 6.83 20.91
C ASN A 228 -18.87 6.42 22.23
N ASP A 229 -19.36 6.97 23.34
CA ASP A 229 -19.02 6.56 24.71
C ASP A 229 -19.44 5.09 24.91
N LYS A 230 -18.74 4.17 24.25
CA LYS A 230 -18.70 2.76 24.62
C LYS A 230 -17.40 2.59 25.38
N LYS A 231 -17.54 2.73 26.69
CA LYS A 231 -16.67 2.27 27.78
C LYS A 231 -15.23 1.98 27.34
N MET A 232 -14.29 2.75 27.90
CA MET A 232 -12.98 2.23 28.25
C MET A 232 -13.17 0.85 28.89
N ILE A 233 -12.84 -0.20 28.16
CA ILE A 233 -12.61 -1.52 28.71
C ILE A 233 -11.09 -1.67 28.68
N ASP A 234 -10.53 -1.79 29.87
CA ASP A 234 -9.13 -2.06 30.12
C ASP A 234 -8.61 -3.21 29.22
N GLY A 235 -7.49 -3.00 28.52
CA GLY A 235 -6.86 -4.07 27.74
C GLY A 235 -5.83 -3.56 26.73
N GLU A 236 -4.62 -4.11 26.80
CA GLU A 236 -3.56 -3.96 25.81
C GLU A 236 -4.01 -4.32 24.38
N PRO A 237 -3.48 -3.69 23.32
CA PRO A 237 -3.39 -4.36 22.03
C PRO A 237 -2.17 -5.31 22.08
N THR A 238 -2.37 -6.52 22.58
CA THR A 238 -1.51 -7.66 22.22
C THR A 238 -2.00 -8.21 20.87
N PRO A 239 -1.10 -8.55 19.93
CA PRO A 239 -1.51 -9.24 18.71
C PRO A 239 -2.06 -10.64 19.05
N PRO A 240 -3.14 -11.11 18.41
CA PRO A 240 -3.68 -12.43 18.72
C PRO A 240 -2.70 -13.52 18.27
N VAL A 241 -2.23 -14.31 19.24
CA VAL A 241 -1.67 -15.65 19.02
C VAL A 241 -2.84 -16.63 19.03
N PRO A 242 -3.08 -17.45 17.98
CA PRO A 242 -4.07 -18.50 18.06
C PRO A 242 -3.42 -19.79 18.58
N THR A 243 -3.75 -20.18 19.81
CA THR A 243 -3.56 -21.54 20.30
C THR A 243 -4.91 -22.25 20.33
N THR A 244 -4.99 -23.36 19.58
CA THR A 244 -5.92 -24.50 19.66
C THR A 244 -7.44 -24.27 19.51
N LEU A 245 -7.97 -24.91 18.46
CA LEU A 245 -9.39 -25.20 18.20
C LEU A 245 -10.09 -25.89 19.37
N PRO A 246 -11.41 -25.66 19.55
CA PRO A 246 -12.31 -26.72 19.97
C PRO A 246 -13.42 -27.00 18.95
N VAL A 247 -13.50 -28.30 18.69
CA VAL A 247 -14.56 -29.17 18.19
C VAL A 247 -16.00 -28.64 18.19
N ARG A 248 -16.67 -28.93 17.06
CA ARG A 248 -18.12 -28.89 16.77
C ARG A 248 -19.03 -29.19 17.97
N LYS A 249 -20.08 -28.37 18.13
CA LYS A 249 -21.42 -28.85 18.52
C LYS A 249 -22.50 -28.11 17.72
N ASN A 250 -23.42 -28.90 17.19
CA ASN A 250 -24.63 -28.51 16.46
C ASN A 250 -25.53 -27.62 17.32
N ILE A 251 -25.97 -26.48 16.77
CA ILE A 251 -27.20 -25.81 17.18
C ILE A 251 -27.89 -25.34 15.90
N SER A 252 -29.00 -26.00 15.59
CA SER A 252 -30.06 -25.52 14.70
C SER A 252 -30.78 -24.35 15.35
N PHE A 253 -31.00 -23.23 14.66
CA PHE A 253 -32.11 -22.32 14.97
C PHE A 253 -32.55 -21.50 13.75
N GLU A 254 -33.82 -21.13 13.83
CA GLU A 254 -34.75 -20.79 12.77
C GLU A 254 -34.55 -19.40 12.16
N SER A 255 -35.11 -19.28 10.96
CA SER A 255 -35.34 -18.06 10.20
C SER A 255 -36.02 -16.97 11.02
N GLY A 256 -35.33 -15.82 11.16
CA GLY A 256 -35.89 -14.58 11.68
C GLY A 256 -35.24 -13.40 10.99
N ILE A 257 -35.94 -12.84 10.00
CA ILE A 257 -35.59 -11.60 9.33
C ILE A 257 -35.66 -10.45 10.36
N MET A 258 -34.54 -9.77 10.60
CA MET A 258 -34.54 -8.41 11.16
C MET A 258 -33.65 -7.51 10.31
N SER A 259 -34.27 -6.93 9.29
CA SER A 259 -33.81 -5.71 8.63
C SER A 259 -34.06 -4.53 9.57
N SER A 260 -33.00 -3.93 10.12
CA SER A 260 -32.96 -2.53 10.56
C SER A 260 -31.66 -2.28 11.32
N GLN A 261 -30.59 -1.89 10.60
CA GLN A 261 -29.45 -1.09 11.11
C GLN A 261 -28.36 -0.85 10.04
N ILE A 262 -28.74 -0.52 8.79
CA ILE A 262 -27.79 -0.17 7.71
C ILE A 262 -27.91 1.30 7.25
N ASP A 263 -28.87 2.08 7.75
CA ASP A 263 -29.20 3.39 7.14
C ASP A 263 -28.45 4.62 7.68
N ASN A 264 -27.21 4.51 8.20
CA ASN A 264 -26.52 5.69 8.75
C ASN A 264 -25.00 5.79 8.48
N LEU A 265 -24.57 5.43 7.27
CA LEU A 265 -23.33 5.95 6.67
C LEU A 265 -23.66 7.18 5.82
N PRO A 266 -22.86 8.26 5.84
CA PRO A 266 -23.10 9.40 4.96
C PRO A 266 -22.92 8.94 3.51
N THR A 267 -24.05 8.84 2.81
CA THR A 267 -24.11 8.75 1.36
C THR A 267 -23.46 10.01 0.82
N ILE A 268 -22.18 9.94 0.48
CA ILE A 268 -21.61 10.89 -0.47
C ILE A 268 -22.41 10.63 -1.73
N GLN A 269 -23.34 11.53 -2.06
CA GLN A 269 -23.91 11.62 -3.41
C GLN A 269 -22.77 12.01 -4.35
N VAL A 270 -21.90 11.04 -4.64
CA VAL A 270 -21.27 11.00 -5.94
C VAL A 270 -22.45 10.84 -6.87
N ASN A 271 -22.63 11.79 -7.76
CA ASN A 271 -23.62 11.71 -8.81
C ASN A 271 -23.18 10.59 -9.78
N THR A 272 -23.18 9.34 -9.31
CA THR A 272 -23.07 8.13 -10.10
C THR A 272 -24.43 7.89 -10.73
N HIS A 273 -24.93 8.87 -11.50
CA HIS A 273 -25.79 8.52 -12.62
C HIS A 273 -24.92 7.73 -13.62
N ARG A 274 -24.56 6.51 -13.23
CA ARG A 274 -24.35 5.42 -14.17
C ARG A 274 -25.73 5.17 -14.75
N SER A 275 -26.05 5.88 -15.83
CA SER A 275 -26.79 5.16 -16.85
C SER A 275 -25.91 3.95 -17.16
N LEU A 276 -26.49 2.76 -17.13
CA LEU A 276 -25.93 1.63 -17.83
C LEU A 276 -25.71 2.14 -19.26
N SER A 277 -24.52 2.66 -19.57
CA SER A 277 -24.14 2.87 -20.95
C SER A 277 -24.19 1.46 -21.49
N LYS A 278 -25.25 1.16 -22.24
CA LYS A 278 -25.37 -0.08 -22.98
C LYS A 278 -24.00 -0.30 -23.58
N HIS A 279 -23.25 -1.30 -23.08
CA HIS A 279 -21.96 -1.72 -23.64
C HIS A 279 -22.09 -2.12 -25.14
N ASN A 280 -23.32 -2.07 -25.66
CA ASN A 280 -23.79 -2.28 -27.02
C ASN A 280 -23.82 -1.05 -27.95
N SER A 281 -23.31 0.14 -27.60
CA SER A 281 -23.20 1.18 -28.64
C SER A 281 -22.07 0.82 -29.62
N VAL A 282 -22.37 0.89 -30.92
CA VAL A 282 -21.38 0.74 -32.01
C VAL A 282 -20.20 1.70 -31.81
N GLU A 283 -20.45 2.86 -31.19
CA GLU A 283 -19.46 3.86 -30.82
C GLU A 283 -18.47 3.37 -29.76
N GLY A 284 -18.93 2.65 -28.71
CA GLY A 284 -18.05 2.06 -27.70
C GLY A 284 -17.12 0.97 -28.24
N ARG A 285 -17.57 0.21 -29.27
CA ARG A 285 -16.69 -0.75 -29.99
C ARG A 285 -15.71 -0.03 -30.92
N ARG A 286 -16.13 1.04 -31.60
CA ARG A 286 -15.25 1.85 -32.46
C ARG A 286 -14.15 2.57 -31.67
N ALA A 287 -14.46 3.11 -30.49
CA ALA A 287 -13.47 3.75 -29.62
C ALA A 287 -12.38 2.76 -29.16
N ARG A 288 -12.77 1.52 -28.79
CA ARG A 288 -11.83 0.43 -28.45
C ARG A 288 -10.90 0.08 -29.62
N LEU A 289 -11.40 0.08 -30.86
CA LEU A 289 -10.59 -0.23 -32.05
C LEU A 289 -9.52 0.84 -32.38
N ASN A 290 -9.71 2.09 -31.94
CA ASN A 290 -8.78 3.20 -32.19
C ASN A 290 -7.59 3.22 -31.21
N MET A 291 -7.63 2.42 -30.15
CA MET A 291 -6.52 2.30 -29.20
C MET A 291 -5.39 1.42 -29.78
N PRO A 292 -4.10 1.78 -29.63
CA PRO A 292 -3.01 0.91 -30.04
C PRO A 292 -3.11 -0.48 -29.40
N LEU A 293 -2.78 -1.53 -30.17
CA LEU A 293 -2.94 -2.92 -29.77
C LEU A 293 -2.34 -3.22 -28.38
N MET A 294 -1.16 -2.66 -28.08
CA MET A 294 -0.45 -2.85 -26.80
C MET A 294 -1.25 -2.43 -25.55
N TYR A 295 -2.20 -1.50 -25.70
CA TYR A 295 -3.04 -1.03 -24.60
C TYR A 295 -4.39 -1.76 -24.56
N ARG A 296 -4.91 -2.15 -25.73
CA ARG A 296 -6.11 -3.00 -25.84
C ARG A 296 -5.92 -4.37 -25.22
N MET A 297 -4.67 -4.85 -25.17
CA MET A 297 -4.35 -6.18 -24.69
C MET A 297 -4.87 -6.45 -23.28
N TYR A 298 -4.94 -5.45 -22.40
CA TYR A 298 -5.37 -5.63 -21.01
C TYR A 298 -6.82 -5.16 -20.75
N GLU A 299 -7.56 -4.81 -21.79
CA GLU A 299 -9.02 -4.63 -21.69
C GLU A 299 -9.73 -5.96 -21.91
N SER A 300 -10.82 -6.19 -21.17
CA SER A 300 -11.71 -7.33 -21.44
C SER A 300 -12.17 -7.33 -22.90
N GLN A 301 -11.85 -8.41 -23.62
CA GLN A 301 -12.33 -8.65 -24.98
C GLN A 301 -13.67 -9.39 -25.00
N SER A 302 -14.16 -9.84 -23.83
CA SER A 302 -15.44 -10.52 -23.67
C SER A 302 -16.46 -9.58 -23.03
N ASP A 303 -17.66 -9.53 -23.59
CA ASP A 303 -18.77 -8.78 -22.98
C ASP A 303 -19.32 -9.46 -21.71
N GLU A 304 -18.90 -10.71 -21.42
CA GLU A 304 -19.29 -11.47 -20.21
C GLU A 304 -18.37 -11.19 -19.02
N ILE A 305 -17.14 -10.75 -19.26
CA ILE A 305 -16.11 -10.53 -18.24
C ILE A 305 -15.99 -9.02 -17.96
N ARG A 306 -16.09 -8.62 -16.69
CA ARG A 306 -16.32 -7.24 -16.27
C ARG A 306 -15.20 -6.68 -15.39
N GLY A 307 -14.54 -5.64 -15.89
CA GLY A 307 -13.67 -4.78 -15.10
C GLY A 307 -14.45 -3.77 -14.25
N THR A 308 -13.82 -3.22 -13.21
CA THR A 308 -14.38 -2.11 -12.42
C THR A 308 -13.99 -0.72 -12.95
N VAL A 309 -13.01 -0.67 -13.86
CA VAL A 309 -12.56 0.52 -14.58
C VAL A 309 -12.88 0.33 -16.07
N SER A 310 -13.74 1.20 -16.62
CA SER A 310 -14.14 1.17 -18.03
C SER A 310 -13.83 2.48 -18.77
N GLY A 311 -13.26 3.48 -18.07
CA GLY A 311 -12.98 4.82 -18.60
C GLY A 311 -14.22 5.68 -18.84
N ALA A 312 -14.00 6.96 -19.15
CA ALA A 312 -15.09 7.84 -19.60
C ALA A 312 -15.63 7.34 -20.96
N ALA A 313 -16.95 7.11 -21.04
CA ALA A 313 -17.64 6.65 -22.25
C ALA A 313 -17.71 7.72 -23.37
N THR A 314 -17.24 8.93 -23.10
CA THR A 314 -17.37 10.07 -24.02
C THR A 314 -16.22 10.09 -25.03
N PRO A 315 -16.51 10.36 -26.32
CA PRO A 315 -15.48 10.62 -27.34
C PRO A 315 -14.60 11.84 -27.04
N ASP A 316 -15.06 12.71 -26.14
CA ASP A 316 -14.47 14.00 -25.79
C ASP A 316 -13.63 13.91 -24.51
N PHE A 317 -12.71 12.95 -24.44
CA PHE A 317 -11.77 12.82 -23.34
C PHE A 317 -10.63 13.85 -23.50
N HIS A 318 -10.54 14.80 -22.56
CA HIS A 318 -9.52 15.86 -22.55
C HIS A 318 -8.43 15.58 -21.49
N PRO A 319 -7.32 14.92 -21.86
CA PRO A 319 -6.26 14.60 -20.91
C PRO A 319 -5.62 15.86 -20.29
N GLU A 320 -5.65 17.00 -20.98
CA GLU A 320 -5.15 18.28 -20.50
C GLU A 320 -5.93 18.80 -19.29
N GLU A 321 -7.25 18.63 -19.27
CA GLU A 321 -8.08 19.07 -18.12
C GLU A 321 -7.80 18.22 -16.88
N VAL A 322 -7.65 16.90 -17.07
CA VAL A 322 -7.26 16.01 -15.98
C VAL A 322 -5.84 16.31 -15.50
N ALA A 323 -4.91 16.63 -16.40
CA ALA A 323 -3.56 17.05 -16.05
C ALA A 323 -3.56 18.36 -15.22
N LYS A 324 -4.43 19.33 -15.54
CA LYS A 324 -4.62 20.54 -14.72
C LYS A 324 -5.13 20.24 -13.33
N ILE A 325 -6.13 19.35 -13.20
CA ILE A 325 -6.67 18.92 -11.91
C ILE A 325 -5.57 18.25 -11.08
N LEU A 326 -4.81 17.32 -11.67
CA LEU A 326 -3.69 16.66 -11.01
C LEU A 326 -2.61 17.66 -10.60
N ARG A 327 -2.27 18.63 -11.46
CA ARG A 327 -1.28 19.65 -11.13
C ARG A 327 -1.72 20.48 -9.93
N LYS A 328 -2.98 20.91 -9.91
CA LYS A 328 -3.55 21.66 -8.79
C LYS A 328 -3.56 20.80 -7.52
N ALA A 329 -3.89 19.52 -7.63
CA ALA A 329 -3.94 18.60 -6.50
C ALA A 329 -2.56 18.30 -5.89
N LEU A 330 -1.50 18.36 -6.70
CA LEU A 330 -0.11 18.08 -6.31
C LEU A 330 0.68 19.36 -5.95
N VAL A 331 0.11 20.55 -6.09
CA VAL A 331 0.79 21.82 -5.77
C VAL A 331 0.19 22.45 -4.53
N GLY A 332 1.03 22.63 -3.51
CA GLY A 332 0.66 23.33 -2.30
C GLY A 332 1.32 22.70 -1.08
N ILE A 333 0.91 23.15 0.11
CA ILE A 333 1.32 22.54 1.39
C ILE A 333 0.47 21.31 1.70
N THR A 334 -0.75 21.27 1.17
CA THR A 334 -1.65 20.13 1.25
C THR A 334 -1.79 19.48 -0.12
N THR A 335 -2.13 18.20 -0.12
CA THR A 335 -2.44 17.43 -1.32
C THR A 335 -3.94 17.22 -1.38
N ASP A 336 -4.56 17.41 -2.54
CA ASP A 336 -5.97 17.03 -2.75
C ASP A 336 -6.07 15.56 -3.18
N ASP A 337 -5.94 14.67 -2.20
CA ASP A 337 -5.93 13.22 -2.43
C ASP A 337 -7.25 12.72 -3.05
N LYS A 338 -8.38 13.42 -2.85
CA LYS A 338 -9.67 13.07 -3.48
C LYS A 338 -9.63 13.32 -4.98
N SER A 339 -9.12 14.48 -5.39
CA SER A 339 -8.94 14.81 -6.81
C SER A 339 -7.94 13.87 -7.49
N ILE A 340 -6.87 13.45 -6.79
CA ILE A 340 -5.94 12.43 -7.29
C ILE A 340 -6.66 11.10 -7.51
N ILE A 341 -7.41 10.61 -6.50
CA ILE A 341 -8.17 9.36 -6.60
C ILE A 341 -9.10 9.38 -7.80
N HIS A 342 -9.90 10.44 -7.94
CA HIS A 342 -10.87 10.55 -9.05
C HIS A 342 -10.16 10.62 -10.41
N SER A 343 -9.10 11.42 -10.51
CA SER A 343 -8.32 11.60 -11.74
C SER A 343 -7.58 10.33 -12.18
N ILE A 344 -7.19 9.45 -11.25
CA ILE A 344 -6.53 8.18 -11.60
C ILE A 344 -7.57 7.09 -11.81
N PHE A 345 -8.48 6.86 -10.86
CA PHE A 345 -9.38 5.71 -10.90
C PHE A 345 -10.36 5.74 -12.08
N CYS A 346 -10.93 6.90 -12.42
CA CYS A 346 -11.99 7.01 -13.42
C CYS A 346 -11.53 6.87 -14.87
N HIS A 347 -10.24 6.61 -15.09
CA HIS A 347 -9.63 6.52 -16.42
C HIS A 347 -8.99 5.14 -16.63
N THR A 348 -9.12 4.60 -17.83
CA THR A 348 -8.39 3.37 -18.23
C THR A 348 -6.89 3.61 -18.24
N ASN A 349 -6.09 2.54 -18.27
CA ASN A 349 -4.64 2.64 -18.37
C ASN A 349 -4.21 3.46 -19.58
N TYR A 350 -4.90 3.28 -20.72
CA TYR A 350 -4.66 4.06 -21.94
C TYR A 350 -4.93 5.56 -21.74
N GLN A 351 -6.07 5.90 -21.15
CA GLN A 351 -6.40 7.30 -20.82
C GLN A 351 -5.37 7.89 -19.84
N ARG A 352 -4.93 7.13 -18.84
CA ARG A 352 -3.85 7.54 -17.94
C ARG A 352 -2.53 7.81 -18.67
N GLN A 353 -2.19 7.02 -19.69
CA GLN A 353 -1.00 7.30 -20.50
C GLN A 353 -1.11 8.62 -21.27
N GLN A 354 -2.30 8.96 -21.76
CA GLN A 354 -2.54 10.26 -22.39
C GLN A 354 -2.45 11.40 -21.37
N ILE A 355 -2.98 11.21 -20.15
CA ILE A 355 -2.86 12.18 -19.04
C ILE A 355 -1.39 12.40 -18.69
N CYS A 356 -0.59 11.34 -18.54
CA CYS A 356 0.85 11.46 -18.27
C CYS A 356 1.56 12.30 -19.36
N LYS A 357 1.28 12.04 -20.64
CA LYS A 357 1.84 12.80 -21.77
C LYS A 357 1.39 14.26 -21.77
N ALA A 358 0.11 14.52 -21.51
CA ALA A 358 -0.42 15.89 -21.43
C ALA A 358 0.23 16.66 -20.28
N TYR A 359 0.37 16.03 -19.11
CA TYR A 359 1.06 16.60 -17.94
C TYR A 359 2.51 16.97 -18.26
N GLU A 360 3.26 16.06 -18.92
CA GLU A 360 4.64 16.31 -19.33
C GLU A 360 4.74 17.47 -20.33
N SER A 361 3.89 17.49 -21.35
CA SER A 361 3.85 18.57 -22.35
C SER A 361 3.54 19.94 -21.72
N MET A 362 2.52 20.00 -20.85
CA MET A 362 2.02 21.23 -20.25
C MET A 362 2.95 21.81 -19.18
N TYR A 363 3.60 20.95 -18.39
CA TYR A 363 4.36 21.37 -17.20
C TYR A 363 5.85 21.10 -17.29
N GLN A 364 6.32 20.36 -18.31
CA GLN A 364 7.71 19.91 -18.45
C GLN A 364 8.19 19.15 -17.20
N ARG A 365 7.30 18.30 -16.67
CA ARG A 365 7.49 17.50 -15.45
C ARG A 365 6.91 16.12 -15.64
N ASP A 366 7.50 15.13 -14.98
CA ASP A 366 6.96 13.78 -14.93
C ASP A 366 5.91 13.64 -13.81
N LEU A 367 4.70 13.21 -14.17
CA LEU A 367 3.58 13.06 -13.24
C LEU A 367 3.87 12.00 -12.15
N ILE A 368 4.54 10.91 -12.51
CA ILE A 368 4.89 9.85 -11.56
C ILE A 368 5.86 10.39 -10.50
N THR A 369 6.87 11.14 -10.93
CA THR A 369 7.82 11.82 -10.04
C THR A 369 7.11 12.81 -9.13
N ASP A 370 6.19 13.63 -9.64
CA ASP A 370 5.43 14.57 -8.81
C ASP A 370 4.57 13.84 -7.76
N ILE A 371 3.92 12.73 -8.14
CA ILE A 371 3.22 11.86 -7.20
C ILE A 371 4.15 11.28 -6.13
N GLN A 372 5.35 10.84 -6.51
CA GLN A 372 6.36 10.34 -5.58
C GLN A 372 6.84 11.43 -4.62
N GLU A 373 6.92 12.68 -5.05
CA GLU A 373 7.29 13.80 -4.19
C GLU A 373 6.17 14.16 -3.20
N GLU A 374 4.89 13.99 -3.58
CA GLU A 374 3.75 14.52 -2.83
C GLU A 374 2.95 13.49 -2.00
N ILE A 375 2.67 12.26 -2.47
CA ILE A 375 1.86 11.26 -1.74
C ILE A 375 2.59 9.97 -1.40
N GLY A 376 2.31 9.32 -0.25
CA GLY A 376 3.16 8.24 0.31
C GLY A 376 2.51 6.91 0.62
N GLY A 377 3.35 5.94 1.00
CA GLY A 377 2.94 4.60 1.42
C GLY A 377 2.22 3.82 0.32
N PHE A 378 1.36 2.88 0.71
CA PHE A 378 0.63 2.03 -0.25
C PHE A 378 -0.35 2.82 -1.13
N PHE A 379 -0.79 4.00 -0.71
CA PHE A 379 -1.57 4.89 -1.57
C PHE A 379 -0.76 5.34 -2.78
N MET A 380 0.48 5.79 -2.55
CA MET A 380 1.43 6.12 -3.61
C MET A 380 1.72 4.92 -4.50
N ASP A 381 2.01 3.76 -3.90
CA ASP A 381 2.37 2.56 -4.65
C ASP A 381 1.22 2.15 -5.60
N LEU A 382 -0.02 2.23 -5.13
CA LEU A 382 -1.21 1.98 -5.94
C LEU A 382 -1.40 3.01 -7.06
N CYS A 383 -1.28 4.32 -6.76
CA CYS A 383 -1.38 5.38 -7.77
C CYS A 383 -0.32 5.22 -8.86
N ILE A 384 0.93 4.96 -8.49
CA ILE A 384 2.03 4.75 -9.45
C ILE A 384 1.79 3.49 -10.27
N ALA A 385 1.36 2.39 -9.64
CA ALA A 385 1.05 1.16 -10.35
C ALA A 385 -0.06 1.37 -11.40
N LEU A 386 -1.10 2.12 -11.06
CA LEU A 386 -2.20 2.47 -11.98
C LEU A 386 -1.76 3.37 -13.15
N LEU A 387 -0.76 4.22 -12.94
CA LEU A 387 -0.24 5.16 -13.96
C LEU A 387 0.81 4.54 -14.90
N LYS A 388 1.42 3.41 -14.52
CA LYS A 388 2.38 2.71 -15.39
C LYS A 388 1.64 2.00 -16.53
N PRO A 389 2.20 1.97 -17.76
CA PRO A 389 1.70 1.07 -18.80
C PRO A 389 1.65 -0.36 -18.28
N THR A 390 0.59 -1.12 -18.59
CA THR A 390 0.38 -2.45 -17.98
C THR A 390 1.53 -3.41 -18.25
N HIS A 391 2.08 -3.44 -19.47
CA HIS A 391 3.26 -4.26 -19.81
C HIS A 391 4.52 -3.87 -19.03
N VAL A 392 4.72 -2.57 -18.76
CA VAL A 392 5.81 -2.07 -17.91
C VAL A 392 5.57 -2.46 -16.45
N TYR A 393 4.33 -2.38 -15.97
CA TYR A 393 3.99 -2.82 -14.61
C TYR A 393 4.24 -4.32 -14.42
N SER A 394 3.75 -5.17 -15.33
CA SER A 394 4.03 -6.61 -15.32
C SER A 394 5.54 -6.90 -15.38
N THR A 395 6.29 -6.18 -16.22
CA THR A 395 7.75 -6.31 -16.30
C THR A 395 8.43 -5.97 -14.97
N ASN A 396 8.00 -4.90 -14.29
CA ASN A 396 8.54 -4.54 -12.97
C ASN A 396 8.27 -5.65 -11.94
N LEU A 397 7.06 -6.21 -11.93
CA LEU A 397 6.71 -7.34 -11.06
C LEU A 397 7.60 -8.56 -11.34
N LEU A 398 7.93 -8.85 -12.60
CA LEU A 398 8.87 -9.91 -12.95
C LEU A 398 10.27 -9.65 -12.42
N VAL A 399 10.80 -8.44 -12.63
CA VAL A 399 12.11 -8.03 -12.10
C VAL A 399 12.17 -8.18 -10.58
N ASP A 400 11.12 -7.73 -9.90
CA ASP A 400 11.02 -7.84 -8.44
C ASP A 400 10.95 -9.31 -8.00
N SER A 401 10.18 -10.15 -8.69
CA SER A 401 10.06 -11.59 -8.38
C SER A 401 11.36 -12.39 -8.55
N PHE A 402 12.32 -11.87 -9.33
CA PHE A 402 13.64 -12.47 -9.52
C PHE A 402 14.72 -11.84 -8.63
N SER A 403 14.36 -10.84 -7.82
CA SER A 403 15.31 -10.11 -6.99
C SER A 403 15.34 -10.69 -5.57
N ASN A 404 16.54 -10.79 -4.97
CA ASN A 404 16.78 -11.32 -3.61
C ASN A 404 16.04 -10.57 -2.47
N LYS A 405 15.26 -9.54 -2.77
CA LYS A 405 14.52 -8.72 -1.80
C LYS A 405 13.04 -9.11 -1.67
N ALA A 406 12.47 -9.76 -2.69
CA ALA A 406 11.05 -10.12 -2.73
C ALA A 406 10.93 -11.53 -3.35
N GLU A 407 11.07 -12.56 -2.54
CA GLU A 407 11.14 -13.97 -2.97
C GLU A 407 9.81 -14.58 -3.44
N ASP A 408 8.79 -13.80 -3.82
CA ASP A 408 7.55 -14.38 -4.32
C ASP A 408 7.66 -14.72 -5.83
N LYS A 409 8.43 -15.78 -6.12
CA LYS A 409 8.62 -16.32 -7.49
C LYS A 409 7.29 -16.76 -8.12
N MET A 410 6.26 -17.03 -7.31
CA MET A 410 4.93 -17.40 -7.79
C MET A 410 4.24 -16.27 -8.55
N VAL A 411 4.63 -15.01 -8.33
CA VAL A 411 4.16 -13.87 -9.13
C VAL A 411 4.49 -14.06 -10.61
N SER A 412 5.66 -14.60 -10.93
CA SER A 412 6.05 -14.85 -12.33
C SER A 412 5.21 -15.96 -12.96
N VAL A 413 4.77 -16.95 -12.17
CA VAL A 413 3.86 -18.01 -12.61
C VAL A 413 2.45 -17.44 -12.80
N GLU A 414 1.96 -16.64 -11.85
CA GLU A 414 0.68 -15.94 -11.92
C GLU A 414 0.59 -15.10 -13.21
N ILE A 415 1.61 -14.28 -13.49
CA ILE A 415 1.67 -13.50 -14.73
C ILE A 415 1.64 -14.43 -15.95
N ALA A 416 2.45 -15.51 -15.97
CA ALA A 416 2.53 -16.40 -17.12
C ALA A 416 1.20 -17.11 -17.42
N CYS A 417 0.44 -17.46 -16.38
CA CYS A 417 -0.80 -18.21 -16.52
C CYS A 417 -2.04 -17.34 -16.66
N THR A 418 -1.95 -16.03 -16.43
CA THR A 418 -3.08 -15.10 -16.53
C THR A 418 -2.97 -14.14 -17.71
N THR A 419 -1.93 -14.32 -18.53
CA THR A 419 -1.70 -13.56 -19.75
C THR A 419 -1.81 -14.42 -21.00
N THR A 420 -2.24 -13.83 -22.10
CA THR A 420 -2.32 -14.48 -23.41
C THR A 420 -0.94 -14.62 -24.06
N ASN A 421 -0.80 -15.48 -25.07
CA ASN A 421 0.44 -15.61 -25.84
C ASN A 421 0.94 -14.25 -26.40
N SER A 422 0.02 -13.41 -26.89
CA SER A 422 0.37 -12.07 -27.40
C SER A 422 0.86 -11.13 -26.29
N GLN A 423 0.23 -11.19 -25.10
CA GLN A 423 0.67 -10.46 -23.91
C GLN A 423 2.03 -10.91 -23.42
N LEU A 424 2.31 -12.21 -23.42
CA LEU A 424 3.62 -12.74 -23.07
C LEU A 424 4.72 -12.22 -23.98
N ASN A 425 4.48 -12.18 -25.30
CA ASN A 425 5.46 -11.62 -26.24
C ASN A 425 5.75 -10.14 -25.94
N VAL A 426 4.71 -9.34 -25.68
CA VAL A 426 4.89 -7.91 -25.32
C VAL A 426 5.63 -7.76 -24.00
N ILE A 427 5.38 -8.61 -23.00
CA ILE A 427 6.11 -8.60 -21.73
C ILE A 427 7.57 -8.98 -21.96
N GLN A 428 7.88 -9.97 -22.80
CA GLN A 428 9.25 -10.38 -23.14
C GLN A 428 10.04 -9.24 -23.81
N ASP A 429 9.42 -8.57 -24.78
CA ASP A 429 10.01 -7.43 -25.47
C ASP A 429 10.22 -6.25 -24.50
N THR A 430 9.22 -5.96 -23.68
CA THR A 430 9.28 -4.91 -22.66
C THR A 430 10.36 -5.20 -21.63
N TYR A 431 10.51 -6.45 -21.19
CA TYR A 431 11.57 -6.85 -20.28
C TYR A 431 12.94 -6.50 -20.84
N THR A 432 13.18 -6.87 -22.10
CA THR A 432 14.44 -6.56 -22.79
C THR A 432 14.66 -5.06 -22.92
N PHE A 433 13.61 -4.32 -23.28
CA PHE A 433 13.68 -2.88 -23.44
C PHE A 433 13.97 -2.12 -22.14
N VAL A 434 13.24 -2.43 -21.06
CA VAL A 434 13.31 -1.73 -19.76
C VAL A 434 14.56 -2.13 -19.00
N THR A 435 14.87 -3.44 -18.95
CA THR A 435 15.95 -3.94 -18.09
C THR A 435 17.31 -4.00 -18.79
N LYS A 436 17.33 -3.92 -20.12
CA LYS A 436 18.50 -4.19 -20.96
C LYS A 436 19.11 -5.58 -20.74
N ARG A 437 18.31 -6.53 -20.25
CA ARG A 437 18.68 -7.94 -19.99
C ARG A 437 17.76 -8.88 -20.77
N ASN A 438 18.17 -10.14 -20.89
CA ASN A 438 17.41 -11.16 -21.59
C ASN A 438 16.59 -11.99 -20.59
N LEU A 439 15.26 -11.99 -20.74
CA LEU A 439 14.35 -12.69 -19.82
C LEU A 439 14.62 -14.20 -19.77
N GLU A 440 14.82 -14.86 -20.91
CA GLU A 440 15.12 -16.30 -20.97
C GLU A 440 16.36 -16.68 -20.14
N LYS A 441 17.42 -15.87 -20.25
CA LYS A 441 18.65 -16.05 -19.47
C LYS A 441 18.42 -15.78 -17.99
N ASP A 442 17.69 -14.73 -17.65
CA ASP A 442 17.38 -14.41 -16.26
C ASP A 442 16.53 -15.51 -15.60
N LEU A 443 15.56 -16.09 -16.33
CA LEU A 443 14.79 -17.25 -15.85
C LEU A 443 15.66 -18.48 -15.60
N GLY A 444 16.72 -18.68 -16.41
CA GLY A 444 17.64 -19.82 -16.23
C GLY A 444 18.73 -19.59 -15.18
N LEU A 445 19.14 -18.34 -14.94
CA LEU A 445 20.30 -18.02 -14.10
C LEU A 445 19.92 -17.43 -12.73
N LYS A 446 18.81 -16.70 -12.65
CA LYS A 446 18.34 -16.06 -11.40
C LYS A 446 17.32 -16.89 -10.65
N VAL A 447 16.65 -17.82 -11.35
CA VAL A 447 15.67 -18.72 -10.75
C VAL A 447 16.26 -20.13 -10.72
N GLU A 448 16.59 -20.59 -9.52
CA GLU A 448 17.35 -21.83 -9.34
C GLU A 448 16.58 -23.09 -9.78
N GLY A 449 17.33 -24.04 -10.35
CA GLY A 449 16.91 -25.41 -10.56
C GLY A 449 15.77 -25.59 -11.56
N LEU A 450 14.98 -26.64 -11.33
CA LEU A 450 13.93 -27.07 -12.25
C LEU A 450 12.74 -26.10 -12.30
N PHE A 451 12.48 -25.36 -11.22
CA PHE A 451 11.44 -24.35 -11.20
C PHE A 451 11.71 -23.25 -12.24
N GLY A 452 12.97 -22.79 -12.38
CA GLY A 452 13.37 -21.84 -13.42
C GLY A 452 13.18 -22.40 -14.85
N GLN A 453 13.43 -23.69 -15.05
CA GLN A 453 13.19 -24.35 -16.34
C GLN A 453 11.70 -24.46 -16.68
N PHE A 454 10.85 -24.78 -15.70
CA PHE A 454 9.39 -24.81 -15.88
C PHE A 454 8.83 -23.42 -16.16
N LEU A 455 9.34 -22.41 -15.46
CA LEU A 455 8.99 -21.02 -15.71
C LEU A 455 9.40 -20.59 -17.11
N LYS A 456 10.61 -20.94 -17.57
CA LYS A 456 11.04 -20.73 -18.95
C LYS A 456 10.10 -21.42 -19.95
N ALA A 457 9.63 -22.63 -19.67
CA ALA A 457 8.64 -23.30 -20.52
C ALA A 457 7.33 -22.50 -20.60
N LEU A 458 6.81 -22.00 -19.46
CA LEU A 458 5.59 -21.17 -19.43
C LEU A 458 5.69 -19.88 -20.25
N TYR A 459 6.87 -19.25 -20.33
CA TYR A 459 7.05 -18.03 -21.12
C TYR A 459 7.30 -18.31 -22.61
N TYR A 460 8.08 -19.34 -22.95
CA TYR A 460 8.62 -19.52 -24.30
C TYR A 460 7.98 -20.66 -25.10
N LYS A 461 7.09 -21.45 -24.51
CA LYS A 461 6.28 -22.44 -25.22
C LYS A 461 4.85 -21.90 -25.35
N GLN A 462 4.35 -21.86 -26.59
CA GLN A 462 2.99 -21.38 -26.85
C GLN A 462 1.98 -22.37 -26.29
N ARG A 463 1.04 -21.83 -25.50
CA ARG A 463 -0.16 -22.54 -25.08
C ARG A 463 -1.17 -22.54 -26.22
N ASP A 464 -1.96 -23.59 -26.32
CA ASP A 464 -3.14 -23.61 -27.16
C ASP A 464 -4.19 -22.62 -26.63
N ASP A 465 -4.54 -21.64 -27.45
CA ASP A 465 -5.52 -20.60 -27.12
C ASP A 465 -6.96 -21.04 -27.48
N GLU A 466 -7.15 -22.22 -28.08
CA GLU A 466 -8.47 -22.73 -28.43
C GLU A 466 -9.15 -23.46 -27.25
N ASP A 467 -10.42 -23.14 -27.02
CA ASP A 467 -11.27 -23.87 -26.07
C ASP A 467 -11.75 -25.22 -26.63
N PHE A 468 -11.31 -25.62 -27.82
CA PHE A 468 -11.62 -26.93 -28.39
C PHE A 468 -10.92 -28.04 -27.61
N ILE A 469 -11.71 -28.96 -27.06
CA ILE A 469 -11.20 -30.09 -26.28
C ILE A 469 -11.14 -31.33 -27.17
N ASN A 470 -9.93 -31.80 -27.47
CA ASN A 470 -9.72 -33.05 -28.19
C ASN A 470 -9.83 -34.26 -27.23
N SER A 471 -10.93 -35.01 -27.33
CA SER A 471 -11.21 -36.16 -26.46
C SER A 471 -10.18 -37.30 -26.57
N ASP A 472 -9.57 -37.51 -27.74
CA ASP A 472 -8.54 -38.53 -27.93
C ASP A 472 -7.26 -38.15 -27.19
N THR A 473 -6.87 -36.88 -27.29
CA THR A 473 -5.69 -36.33 -26.57
C THR A 473 -5.91 -36.40 -25.05
N VAL A 474 -7.10 -36.03 -24.57
CA VAL A 474 -7.46 -36.16 -23.16
C VAL A 474 -7.39 -37.62 -22.72
N SER A 475 -7.92 -38.55 -23.52
CA SER A 475 -7.92 -39.98 -23.22
C SER A 475 -6.52 -40.58 -23.17
N GLU A 476 -5.64 -40.22 -24.11
CA GLU A 476 -4.24 -40.64 -24.12
C GLU A 476 -3.49 -40.11 -22.89
N ASN A 477 -3.61 -38.81 -22.62
CA ASN A 477 -2.96 -38.18 -21.46
C ASN A 477 -3.46 -38.76 -20.14
N LEU A 478 -4.75 -39.07 -20.03
CA LEU A 478 -5.30 -39.75 -18.86
C LEU A 478 -4.72 -41.15 -18.66
N ARG A 479 -4.54 -41.94 -19.72
CA ARG A 479 -3.87 -43.25 -19.62
C ARG A 479 -2.45 -43.11 -19.09
N ILE A 480 -1.70 -42.10 -19.56
CA ILE A 480 -0.36 -41.81 -19.03
C ILE A 480 -0.42 -41.49 -17.53
N MET A 481 -1.40 -40.69 -17.08
CA MET A 481 -1.56 -40.36 -15.67
C MET A 481 -1.95 -41.57 -14.80
N THR A 482 -2.80 -42.47 -15.31
CA THR A 482 -3.36 -43.60 -14.54
C THR A 482 -2.46 -44.83 -14.55
N ASP A 483 -1.79 -45.09 -15.66
CA ASP A 483 -1.00 -46.32 -15.85
C ASP A 483 0.43 -46.14 -15.27
N ASN A 484 0.87 -44.90 -15.06
CA ASN A 484 2.15 -44.56 -14.44
C ASN A 484 2.02 -44.30 -12.93
N ASN A 485 2.39 -45.29 -12.12
CA ASN A 485 2.37 -45.18 -10.66
C ASN A 485 3.28 -44.07 -10.08
N ASN A 486 4.27 -43.59 -10.83
CA ASN A 486 5.20 -42.55 -10.42
C ASN A 486 4.93 -41.20 -11.11
N PHE A 487 3.81 -41.05 -11.81
CA PHE A 487 3.48 -39.85 -12.60
C PHE A 487 3.70 -38.55 -11.81
N PHE A 488 3.20 -38.47 -10.57
CA PHE A 488 3.32 -37.27 -9.76
C PHE A 488 4.76 -36.96 -9.31
N ASP A 489 5.64 -37.95 -9.18
CA ASP A 489 7.06 -37.70 -8.93
C ASP A 489 7.77 -37.22 -10.21
N GLU A 490 7.43 -37.81 -11.36
CA GLU A 490 8.03 -37.51 -12.66
C GLU A 490 7.61 -36.15 -13.22
N ILE A 491 6.35 -35.76 -13.09
CA ILE A 491 5.84 -34.46 -13.54
C ILE A 491 6.56 -33.29 -12.85
N GLY A 492 6.98 -33.50 -11.60
CA GLY A 492 7.75 -32.54 -10.82
C GLY A 492 9.24 -32.53 -11.15
N ARG A 493 9.71 -33.38 -12.08
CA ARG A 493 11.13 -33.59 -12.44
C ARG A 493 11.41 -33.48 -13.95
N SER A 494 10.37 -33.60 -14.78
CA SER A 494 10.48 -33.61 -16.24
C SER A 494 9.87 -32.35 -16.85
N VAL A 495 10.70 -31.56 -17.53
CA VAL A 495 10.26 -30.38 -18.29
C VAL A 495 9.32 -30.79 -19.42
N ASP A 496 9.58 -31.92 -20.09
CA ASP A 496 8.75 -32.40 -21.18
C ASP A 496 7.36 -32.82 -20.70
N LEU A 497 7.30 -33.56 -19.59
CA LEU A 497 6.03 -33.97 -19.01
C LEU A 497 5.26 -32.75 -18.48
N PHE A 498 5.93 -31.84 -17.77
CA PHE A 498 5.31 -30.59 -17.33
C PHE A 498 4.78 -29.77 -18.51
N THR A 499 5.55 -29.66 -19.59
CA THR A 499 5.18 -28.91 -20.79
C THR A 499 3.95 -29.52 -21.47
N ARG A 500 3.94 -30.85 -21.65
CA ARG A 500 2.84 -31.59 -22.27
C ARG A 500 1.52 -31.45 -21.51
N PHE A 501 1.57 -31.40 -20.17
CA PHE A 501 0.36 -31.44 -19.34
C PHE A 501 -0.11 -30.08 -18.83
N PHE A 502 0.81 -29.13 -18.60
CA PHE A 502 0.49 -27.87 -17.93
C PHE A 502 0.86 -26.61 -18.71
N VAL A 503 1.63 -26.72 -19.78
CA VAL A 503 2.06 -25.54 -20.58
C VAL A 503 1.36 -25.48 -21.92
N GLN A 504 1.45 -26.53 -22.74
CA GLN A 504 0.92 -26.53 -24.11
C GLN A 504 -0.60 -26.64 -24.18
N PRO A 505 -1.30 -27.47 -23.39
CA PRO A 505 -2.76 -27.58 -23.52
C PRO A 505 -3.47 -26.30 -23.10
N SER A 506 -4.61 -26.02 -23.73
CA SER A 506 -5.50 -24.92 -23.30
C SER A 506 -5.98 -25.14 -21.86
N PHE A 507 -6.35 -24.07 -21.18
CA PHE A 507 -6.87 -24.17 -19.81
C PHE A 507 -8.15 -25.02 -19.75
N ALA A 508 -9.01 -24.96 -20.76
CA ALA A 508 -10.17 -25.83 -20.92
C ALA A 508 -9.76 -27.32 -20.98
N THR A 509 -8.73 -27.67 -21.77
CA THR A 509 -8.19 -29.03 -21.84
C THR A 509 -7.57 -29.47 -20.51
N ILE A 510 -6.84 -28.61 -19.81
CA ILE A 510 -6.27 -28.92 -18.48
C ILE A 510 -7.38 -29.23 -17.48
N ARG A 511 -8.42 -28.40 -17.43
CA ARG A 511 -9.59 -28.61 -16.58
C ARG A 511 -10.25 -29.96 -16.87
N GLU A 512 -10.55 -30.23 -18.14
CA GLU A 512 -11.19 -31.50 -18.53
C GLU A 512 -10.36 -32.72 -18.14
N MET A 513 -9.03 -32.67 -18.35
CA MET A 513 -8.14 -33.75 -17.94
C MET A 513 -8.21 -33.99 -16.43
N ILE A 514 -8.14 -32.94 -15.62
CA ILE A 514 -8.12 -33.06 -14.15
C ILE A 514 -9.48 -33.51 -13.62
N ASP A 515 -10.57 -32.93 -14.13
CA ASP A 515 -11.92 -33.27 -13.69
C ASP A 515 -12.29 -34.69 -14.12
N THR A 516 -11.88 -35.13 -15.31
CA THR A 516 -12.06 -36.53 -15.75
C THR A 516 -11.22 -37.50 -14.92
N TYR A 517 -9.97 -37.13 -14.58
CA TYR A 517 -9.15 -37.93 -13.65
C TYR A 517 -9.85 -38.06 -12.29
N ASP A 518 -10.39 -36.95 -11.78
CA ASP A 518 -11.10 -36.92 -10.50
C ASP A 518 -12.42 -37.70 -10.53
N LEU A 519 -13.12 -37.77 -11.66
CA LEU A 519 -14.36 -38.54 -11.82
C LEU A 519 -14.12 -40.05 -11.94
N LYS A 520 -13.02 -40.47 -12.57
CA LYS A 520 -12.71 -41.90 -12.80
C LYS A 520 -12.17 -42.62 -11.55
N LYS A 521 -11.91 -41.93 -10.45
CA LYS A 521 -11.40 -42.54 -9.23
C LYS A 521 -12.55 -43.13 -8.39
N GLU A 522 -12.56 -44.44 -8.19
CA GLU A 522 -13.62 -45.09 -7.39
C GLU A 522 -13.40 -44.92 -5.86
N ASN A 523 -12.15 -44.75 -5.38
CA ASN A 523 -11.80 -44.55 -3.96
C ASN A 523 -10.51 -43.73 -3.74
N GLY A 524 -10.09 -42.95 -4.75
CA GLY A 524 -8.82 -42.22 -4.78
C GLY A 524 -8.86 -40.82 -4.17
N LYS A 525 -7.68 -40.23 -3.94
CA LYS A 525 -7.54 -38.81 -3.55
C LYS A 525 -7.69 -37.91 -4.78
N GLU A 526 -8.17 -36.69 -4.59
CA GLU A 526 -8.17 -35.64 -5.63
C GLU A 526 -6.78 -35.39 -6.21
N PHE A 527 -6.72 -35.07 -7.51
CA PHE A 527 -5.46 -34.78 -8.22
C PHE A 527 -4.63 -33.74 -7.45
N GLU A 528 -5.24 -32.65 -7.02
CA GLU A 528 -4.58 -31.62 -6.22
C GLU A 528 -4.07 -32.16 -4.86
N ALA A 529 -4.80 -33.07 -4.23
CA ALA A 529 -4.40 -33.69 -2.97
C ALA A 529 -3.22 -34.66 -3.17
N LEU A 530 -3.12 -35.30 -4.34
CA LEU A 530 -1.96 -36.10 -4.74
C LEU A 530 -0.73 -35.20 -4.93
N VAL A 531 -0.84 -34.14 -5.73
CA VAL A 531 0.22 -33.13 -5.91
C VAL A 531 0.72 -32.59 -4.56
N ARG A 532 -0.18 -32.24 -3.63
CA ARG A 532 0.19 -31.76 -2.29
C ARG A 532 0.96 -32.80 -1.46
N LYS A 533 0.65 -34.10 -1.62
CA LYS A 533 1.21 -35.20 -0.82
C LYS A 533 2.48 -35.81 -1.42
N THR A 534 2.82 -35.47 -2.66
CA THR A 534 4.06 -35.89 -3.32
C THR A 534 5.29 -35.33 -2.62
N LYS A 535 5.90 -36.11 -1.72
CA LYS A 535 7.03 -35.69 -0.88
C LYS A 535 8.29 -35.36 -1.69
N ASN A 536 8.45 -36.01 -2.82
CA ASN A 536 9.63 -35.96 -3.69
C ASN A 536 9.62 -34.79 -4.70
N MET A 537 8.58 -33.95 -4.65
CA MET A 537 8.41 -32.77 -5.48
C MET A 537 8.74 -31.49 -4.69
N HIS A 538 9.53 -30.60 -5.29
CA HIS A 538 9.90 -29.33 -4.69
C HIS A 538 8.63 -28.50 -4.31
N PRO A 539 8.58 -27.86 -3.13
CA PRO A 539 7.41 -27.07 -2.71
C PRO A 539 6.92 -26.04 -3.74
N ASP A 540 7.84 -25.29 -4.34
CA ASP A 540 7.46 -24.27 -5.34
C ASP A 540 6.89 -24.90 -6.61
N ILE A 541 7.35 -26.08 -7.01
CA ILE A 541 6.80 -26.80 -8.16
C ILE A 541 5.39 -27.32 -7.83
N ARG A 542 5.17 -27.82 -6.61
CA ARG A 542 3.80 -28.16 -6.13
C ARG A 542 2.89 -26.94 -6.21
N SER A 543 3.34 -25.79 -5.72
CA SER A 543 2.59 -24.54 -5.76
C SER A 543 2.31 -24.06 -7.19
N MET A 544 3.28 -24.19 -8.10
CA MET A 544 3.14 -23.87 -9.53
C MET A 544 2.05 -24.71 -10.19
N ILE A 545 2.10 -26.04 -10.02
CA ILE A 545 1.09 -26.95 -10.56
C ILE A 545 -0.29 -26.58 -9.99
N LEU A 546 -0.41 -26.45 -8.66
CA LEU A 546 -1.68 -26.11 -8.02
C LEU A 546 -2.24 -24.75 -8.48
N LEU A 547 -1.38 -23.77 -8.74
CA LEU A 547 -1.79 -22.48 -9.29
C LEU A 547 -2.38 -22.66 -10.70
N ILE A 548 -1.69 -23.41 -11.58
CA ILE A 548 -2.17 -23.68 -12.95
C ILE A 548 -3.54 -24.37 -12.92
N ILE A 549 -3.73 -25.35 -12.02
CA ILE A 549 -5.01 -26.06 -11.85
C ILE A 549 -6.13 -25.11 -11.37
N LYS A 550 -5.83 -24.22 -10.42
CA LYS A 550 -6.82 -23.24 -9.95
C LYS A 550 -7.24 -22.30 -11.07
N ILE A 551 -6.29 -21.79 -11.85
CA ILE A 551 -6.57 -20.92 -13.01
C ILE A 551 -7.37 -21.68 -14.07
N SER A 552 -7.01 -22.94 -14.36
CA SER A 552 -7.71 -23.72 -15.39
C SER A 552 -9.18 -23.96 -15.04
N ARG A 553 -9.50 -24.08 -13.75
CA ARG A 553 -10.86 -24.24 -13.26
C ARG A 553 -11.64 -22.93 -13.25
N ASN A 554 -11.10 -21.90 -12.61
CA ASN A 554 -11.73 -20.59 -12.50
C ASN A 554 -10.69 -19.52 -12.08
N ILE A 555 -10.29 -18.67 -13.04
CA ILE A 555 -9.32 -17.58 -12.81
C ILE A 555 -9.85 -16.51 -11.85
N GLN A 556 -11.16 -16.18 -11.89
CA GLN A 556 -11.75 -15.18 -10.99
C GLN A 556 -11.74 -15.69 -9.54
N LEU A 557 -12.06 -16.96 -9.33
CA LEU A 557 -12.03 -17.61 -8.02
C LEU A 557 -10.60 -17.73 -7.47
N TYR A 558 -9.62 -17.99 -8.35
CA TYR A 558 -8.21 -17.96 -7.97
C TYR A 558 -7.81 -16.59 -7.40
N PHE A 559 -8.16 -15.49 -8.09
CA PHE A 559 -7.86 -14.15 -7.62
C PHE A 559 -8.69 -13.77 -6.39
N ALA A 560 -9.91 -14.27 -6.25
CA ALA A 560 -10.73 -14.09 -5.04
C ALA A 560 -10.05 -14.73 -3.81
N ASP A 561 -9.53 -15.95 -3.96
CA ASP A 561 -8.74 -16.63 -2.91
C ASP A 561 -7.48 -15.84 -2.55
N ARG A 562 -6.74 -15.40 -3.56
CA ARG A 562 -5.52 -14.61 -3.36
C ARG A 562 -5.80 -13.27 -2.68
N LEU A 563 -6.88 -12.61 -3.07
CA LEU A 563 -7.32 -11.37 -2.43
C LEU A 563 -7.70 -11.62 -0.97
N HIS A 564 -8.42 -12.70 -0.67
CA HIS A 564 -8.77 -13.09 0.69
C HIS A 564 -7.53 -13.32 1.55
N GLU A 565 -6.61 -14.17 1.09
CA GLU A 565 -5.35 -14.45 1.78
C GLU A 565 -4.56 -13.16 2.07
N ALA A 566 -4.54 -12.23 1.11
CA ALA A 566 -3.82 -10.97 1.24
C ALA A 566 -4.46 -9.99 2.24
N ILE A 567 -5.79 -9.97 2.38
CA ILE A 567 -6.50 -9.01 3.26
C ILE A 567 -6.85 -9.57 4.66
N SER A 568 -6.98 -10.90 4.80
CA SER A 568 -7.36 -11.57 6.04
C SER A 568 -6.19 -12.17 6.83
N GLY A 569 -5.00 -12.20 6.24
CA GLY A 569 -3.78 -12.66 6.91
C GLY A 569 -3.42 -11.87 8.18
N SER A 570 -2.63 -12.49 9.07
CA SER A 570 -2.16 -11.85 10.31
C SER A 570 -1.41 -10.52 10.07
N ARG A 571 -0.78 -10.42 8.90
CA ARG A 571 -0.28 -9.18 8.32
C ARG A 571 -0.76 -9.11 6.88
N ALA A 572 -1.32 -7.97 6.51
CA ALA A 572 -1.78 -7.73 5.15
C ALA A 572 -0.62 -7.78 4.15
N ASP A 573 -0.84 -8.46 3.03
CA ASP A 573 0.03 -8.39 1.87
C ASP A 573 -0.44 -7.30 0.92
N HIS A 574 -0.07 -6.06 1.22
CA HIS A 574 -0.45 -4.91 0.42
C HIS A 574 0.09 -4.96 -1.02
N PHE A 575 1.22 -5.64 -1.26
CA PHE A 575 1.76 -5.79 -2.61
C PHE A 575 0.90 -6.74 -3.45
N ALA A 576 0.43 -7.85 -2.87
CA ALA A 576 -0.54 -8.72 -3.52
C ALA A 576 -1.88 -8.00 -3.75
N ILE A 577 -2.39 -7.23 -2.77
CA ILE A 577 -3.62 -6.44 -2.95
C ILE A 577 -3.48 -5.49 -4.14
N ILE A 578 -2.41 -4.67 -4.17
CA ILE A 578 -2.14 -3.71 -5.25
C ILE A 578 -2.01 -4.44 -6.59
N ARG A 579 -1.23 -5.52 -6.66
CA ARG A 579 -1.06 -6.30 -7.89
C ARG A 579 -2.39 -6.78 -8.45
N ILE A 580 -3.23 -7.40 -7.62
CA ILE A 580 -4.52 -7.95 -8.03
C ILE A 580 -5.44 -6.82 -8.53
N VAL A 581 -5.61 -5.76 -7.75
CA VAL A 581 -6.55 -4.69 -8.15
C VAL A 581 -6.07 -3.94 -9.40
N VAL A 582 -4.77 -3.73 -9.58
CA VAL A 582 -4.24 -3.06 -10.77
C VAL A 582 -4.31 -3.94 -12.00
N MET A 583 -3.88 -5.21 -11.90
CA MET A 583 -3.84 -6.10 -13.06
C MET A 583 -5.23 -6.52 -13.54
N ARG A 584 -6.24 -6.51 -12.66
CA ARG A 584 -7.58 -7.02 -12.97
C ARG A 584 -8.64 -5.92 -13.12
N SER A 585 -8.36 -4.66 -12.76
CA SER A 585 -9.36 -3.58 -12.76
C SER A 585 -10.03 -3.35 -14.12
N GLU A 586 -9.34 -3.60 -15.22
CA GLU A 586 -9.83 -3.39 -16.60
C GLU A 586 -10.18 -4.72 -17.30
N ILE A 587 -10.11 -5.84 -16.57
CA ILE A 587 -10.37 -7.19 -17.08
C ILE A 587 -11.62 -7.76 -16.41
N ASP A 588 -11.52 -8.20 -15.15
CA ASP A 588 -12.53 -9.02 -14.47
C ASP A 588 -12.63 -8.76 -12.96
N LEU A 589 -12.12 -7.62 -12.47
CA LEU A 589 -12.13 -7.33 -11.03
C LEU A 589 -13.54 -7.31 -10.43
N GLN A 590 -14.57 -6.99 -11.23
CA GLN A 590 -15.95 -7.08 -10.76
C GLN A 590 -16.34 -8.54 -10.50
N ASP A 591 -16.05 -9.43 -11.44
CA ASP A 591 -16.36 -10.86 -11.31
C ASP A 591 -15.57 -11.50 -10.16
N ILE A 592 -14.32 -11.07 -9.95
CA ILE A 592 -13.50 -11.50 -8.79
C ILE A 592 -14.17 -11.13 -7.47
N VAL A 593 -14.75 -9.92 -7.35
CA VAL A 593 -15.46 -9.49 -6.13
C VAL A 593 -16.74 -10.30 -5.91
N GLU A 594 -17.44 -10.66 -6.98
CA GLU A 594 -18.64 -11.52 -6.92
C GLU A 594 -18.27 -12.96 -6.52
N GLU A 595 -17.21 -13.54 -7.09
CA GLU A 595 -16.64 -14.83 -6.70
C GLU A 595 -16.21 -14.86 -5.23
N TYR A 596 -15.51 -13.82 -4.79
CA TYR A 596 -15.11 -13.64 -3.40
C TYR A 596 -16.34 -13.67 -2.49
N THR A 597 -17.35 -12.86 -2.82
CA THR A 597 -18.55 -12.71 -1.98
C THR A 597 -19.31 -14.02 -1.89
N ARG A 598 -19.41 -14.76 -3.00
CA ARG A 598 -20.05 -16.07 -3.04
C ARG A 598 -19.30 -17.13 -2.23
N LYS A 599 -17.97 -17.17 -2.31
CA LYS A 599 -17.17 -18.19 -1.60
C LYS A 599 -17.08 -17.92 -0.10
N TYR A 600 -16.91 -16.67 0.29
CA TYR A 600 -16.66 -16.28 1.69
C TYR A 600 -17.90 -15.76 2.42
N ASN A 601 -19.04 -15.64 1.73
CA ASN A 601 -20.29 -15.06 2.25
C ASN A 601 -20.09 -13.67 2.89
N GLN A 602 -19.10 -12.91 2.41
CA GLN A 602 -18.72 -11.59 2.93
C GLN A 602 -18.11 -10.76 1.81
N SER A 603 -18.35 -9.45 1.83
CA SER A 603 -17.66 -8.52 0.93
C SER A 603 -16.18 -8.38 1.31
N PRO A 604 -15.24 -8.25 0.34
CA PRO A 604 -13.85 -7.92 0.64
C PRO A 604 -13.72 -6.56 1.35
N MET A 605 -14.71 -5.66 1.23
CA MET A 605 -14.75 -4.37 1.92
C MET A 605 -14.66 -4.50 3.43
N LEU A 606 -15.29 -5.52 4.02
CA LEU A 606 -15.31 -5.72 5.47
C LEU A 606 -13.90 -5.95 6.04
N TRP A 607 -13.07 -6.67 5.30
CA TRP A 607 -11.68 -6.92 5.66
C TRP A 607 -10.80 -5.71 5.36
N LEU A 608 -11.00 -5.06 4.21
CA LEU A 608 -10.24 -3.87 3.86
C LEU A 608 -10.45 -2.71 4.85
N GLN A 609 -11.64 -2.53 5.41
CA GLN A 609 -11.89 -1.54 6.48
C GLN A 609 -11.08 -1.78 7.75
N LYS A 610 -10.76 -3.05 8.06
CA LYS A 610 -9.97 -3.43 9.23
C LYS A 610 -8.47 -3.33 8.95
N THR A 611 -8.09 -3.63 7.73
CA THR A 611 -6.69 -3.86 7.34
C THR A 611 -6.03 -2.65 6.67
N CYS A 612 -6.82 -1.77 6.03
CA CYS A 612 -6.36 -0.59 5.29
C CYS A 612 -6.97 0.69 5.87
N SER A 613 -6.28 1.82 5.73
CA SER A 613 -6.77 3.12 6.18
C SER A 613 -6.38 4.26 5.22
N GLY A 614 -6.93 5.45 5.46
CA GLY A 614 -6.60 6.67 4.70
C GLY A 614 -6.97 6.59 3.21
N ASP A 615 -6.23 7.32 2.38
CA ASP A 615 -6.48 7.43 0.94
C ASP A 615 -6.23 6.12 0.19
N TYR A 616 -5.35 5.26 0.73
CA TYR A 616 -5.15 3.90 0.22
C TYR A 616 -6.45 3.09 0.33
N PHE A 617 -7.08 3.07 1.51
CA PHE A 617 -8.38 2.42 1.68
C PHE A 617 -9.47 3.07 0.83
N ARG A 618 -9.48 4.40 0.71
CA ARG A 618 -10.46 5.11 -0.10
C ARG A 618 -10.37 4.72 -1.58
N LEU A 619 -9.16 4.68 -2.14
CA LEU A 619 -8.93 4.27 -3.53
C LEU A 619 -9.32 2.81 -3.74
N LEU A 620 -8.89 1.89 -2.86
CA LEU A 620 -9.28 0.48 -2.94
C LEU A 620 -10.79 0.28 -2.84
N SER A 621 -11.45 1.02 -1.95
CA SER A 621 -12.90 0.96 -1.80
C SER A 621 -13.59 1.34 -3.09
N VAL A 622 -13.15 2.42 -3.74
CA VAL A 622 -13.69 2.83 -5.03
C VAL A 622 -13.43 1.77 -6.11
N MET A 623 -12.24 1.15 -6.13
CA MET A 623 -11.88 0.12 -7.11
C MET A 623 -12.64 -1.20 -6.98
N LEU A 624 -13.04 -1.56 -5.77
CA LEU A 624 -13.66 -2.85 -5.45
C LEU A 624 -15.16 -2.71 -5.11
N ASN A 625 -15.70 -1.48 -5.11
CA ASN A 625 -17.13 -1.25 -4.92
C ASN A 625 -17.87 -1.61 -6.21
N VAL A 626 -18.30 -2.85 -6.27
CA VAL A 626 -19.28 -3.33 -7.25
C VAL A 626 -20.65 -2.98 -6.67
N GLY A 627 -21.37 -2.06 -7.32
CA GLY A 627 -22.71 -1.68 -6.88
C GLY A 627 -23.60 -2.93 -6.78
N SER A 628 -24.25 -3.12 -5.63
CA SER A 628 -25.37 -4.05 -5.53
C SER A 628 -26.47 -3.51 -6.45
N ASN A 629 -26.71 -4.18 -7.58
CA ASN A 629 -27.93 -3.94 -8.36
C ASN A 629 -29.17 -4.30 -7.54
#